data_AF-A0A1I4GN69-F1
#
_entry.id   AF-A0A1I4GN69-F1
#
_cell.length_a   1.000
_cell.length_b   1.000
_cell.length_c   1.000
_cell.angle_alpha   90.00
_cell.angle_beta   90.00
_cell.angle_gamma   90.00
#
_symmetry.space_group_name_H-M   'P 1'
#
loop_
_entity.id
_entity.type
_entity.pdbx_description
1 polymer ?
#
loop_
_entity_poly.entity_id
_entity_poly.type
_entity_poly.pdbx_seq_one_letter_code
_entity_poly.pdbx_strand_id
1 'polypeptide(L)'
;MKKLFETALFTALFCIVLSATAFAKEATVHEGVYAGSIDLSGMTESEVSQAISDYVEGQKNAEVTLNYDSNNSATVKAGDLGLTWANTEIAGEAVRVAQGGNLIKRFKELTDLKKQNKIFNIEYAVDAAKVKNALSENCAVYDKKAVNATISPNSTGSFDIIDGSDGEELDIEASSSAISDFFKNSFNGENASIALAVNTVKPKGDADTLRKMTDVLGTYTTNYKSSSNDRAKNVATGCAHINGTIVYPGEQFSVYETVSPFTEENGYALAGSYLNGLVVESLGGGICQVSTTLYQAVLRAELQVDQRSNHSMVVNYVPHSADAAIAGTSKDFKFTNNLDNPIYIAGKTEGRDITFTIYGIDERPSNRTIEFESVDISTTEPVGDKVIGDSSQPAGYVHTQAAHTGYTSEYWKIIKENGVEVSRNRVNKSTYKAVQRTITLGTATNNAVTSAAIAQAISTQSGEYAKAVAASVKLDGGAGALAQAQAQQQQAAADAAAQQQAAAAAAAAAQAQAAAAMSDEATQQ
;
A
#
# COMPACT_ATOMS: atom_id res chain seq x y z
N MET A 1 82.50 31.93 0.74
CA MET A 1 82.35 30.46 0.77
C MET A 1 81.55 30.09 2.02
N LYS A 2 80.36 29.47 1.86
CA LYS A 2 79.64 28.59 2.83
C LYS A 2 79.12 29.31 4.10
N LYS A 3 77.96 29.00 4.72
CA LYS A 3 76.90 27.98 4.59
C LYS A 3 75.84 28.36 5.67
N LEU A 4 74.56 28.03 5.41
CA LEU A 4 73.54 27.48 6.36
C LEU A 4 73.19 28.18 7.70
N PHE A 5 71.87 28.18 7.97
CA PHE A 5 71.15 28.14 9.27
C PHE A 5 70.90 29.42 10.09
N GLU A 6 69.64 29.52 10.54
CA GLU A 6 69.11 29.99 11.84
C GLU A 6 68.94 31.49 12.23
N THR A 7 67.68 31.80 12.62
CA THR A 7 67.16 32.59 13.78
C THR A 7 67.50 34.08 14.06
N ALA A 8 66.40 34.85 14.15
CA ALA A 8 65.96 35.75 15.24
C ALA A 8 66.42 37.24 15.38
N LEU A 9 65.37 38.07 15.63
CA LEU A 9 65.25 39.24 16.53
C LEU A 9 65.58 40.69 16.05
N PHE A 10 64.50 41.53 16.00
CA PHE A 10 64.31 42.91 16.54
C PHE A 10 65.42 43.97 16.35
N THR A 11 65.22 45.26 15.98
CA THR A 11 64.05 46.17 15.99
C THR A 11 64.36 47.49 15.26
N ALA A 12 63.30 48.11 14.71
CA ALA A 12 62.93 49.53 14.69
C ALA A 12 63.90 50.63 14.17
N LEU A 13 63.47 51.34 13.12
CA LEU A 13 62.92 52.71 13.23
C LEU A 13 62.26 53.08 11.88
N PHE A 14 60.91 53.09 11.82
CA PHE A 14 60.16 53.54 10.65
C PHE A 14 59.38 54.81 10.98
N CYS A 15 59.39 55.73 10.03
CA CYS A 15 58.99 57.12 10.15
C CYS A 15 57.52 57.35 10.53
N ILE A 16 57.33 58.48 11.21
CA ILE A 16 56.09 59.11 11.62
C ILE A 16 55.17 59.36 10.40
N VAL A 17 53.97 58.78 10.44
CA VAL A 17 52.75 59.35 9.84
C VAL A 17 51.68 59.34 10.93
N LEU A 18 51.49 60.48 11.58
CA LEU A 18 50.38 60.71 12.50
C LEU A 18 49.10 60.90 11.68
N SER A 19 48.39 59.82 11.39
CA SER A 19 46.96 59.89 11.09
C SER A 19 46.21 60.01 12.42
N ALA A 20 45.91 61.25 12.81
CA ALA A 20 44.94 61.50 13.87
C ALA A 20 43.55 61.11 13.35
N THR A 21 43.14 59.86 13.57
CA THR A 21 41.72 59.51 13.54
C THR A 21 41.09 60.15 14.78
N ALA A 22 40.52 61.34 14.62
CA ALA A 22 39.54 61.84 15.57
C ALA A 22 38.41 60.80 15.61
N PHE A 23 38.34 60.01 16.69
CA PHE A 23 37.16 59.20 16.96
C PHE A 23 35.99 60.18 17.09
N ALA A 24 35.14 60.25 16.07
CA ALA A 24 33.89 60.98 16.16
C ALA A 24 33.10 60.36 17.32
N LYS A 25 32.72 61.19 18.30
CA LYS A 25 31.86 60.74 19.41
C LYS A 25 30.56 60.22 18.80
N GLU A 26 30.24 58.95 19.05
CA GLU A 26 29.00 58.36 18.56
C GLU A 26 27.79 59.17 19.05
N ALA A 27 26.82 59.34 18.17
CA ALA A 27 25.61 60.08 18.49
C ALA A 27 24.77 59.26 19.49
N THR A 28 24.33 59.92 20.55
CA THR A 28 23.50 59.32 21.60
C THR A 28 22.11 59.93 21.60
N VAL A 29 21.11 59.14 22.01
CA VAL A 29 19.72 59.56 22.15
C VAL A 29 19.58 60.67 23.20
N HIS A 30 18.74 61.67 22.92
CA HIS A 30 18.45 62.76 23.86
C HIS A 30 17.51 62.33 24.99
N GLU A 31 17.59 63.02 26.14
CA GLU A 31 16.67 62.83 27.26
C GLU A 31 15.20 62.98 26.84
N GLY A 32 14.32 62.15 27.41
CA GLY A 32 12.89 62.18 27.13
C GLY A 32 12.45 61.33 25.94
N VAL A 33 13.33 60.47 25.40
CA VAL A 33 13.02 59.53 24.31
C VAL A 33 12.93 58.10 24.87
N TYR A 34 11.83 57.41 24.57
CA TYR A 34 11.51 56.08 25.08
C TYR A 34 11.04 55.16 23.94
N ALA A 35 11.17 53.84 24.12
CA ALA A 35 10.45 52.83 23.35
C ALA A 35 9.59 52.01 24.30
N GLY A 36 8.26 52.16 24.24
CA GLY A 36 7.36 51.65 25.28
C GLY A 36 7.75 52.16 26.66
N SER A 37 8.12 51.26 27.58
CA SER A 37 8.61 51.57 28.94
C SER A 37 10.13 51.72 29.05
N ILE A 38 10.88 51.56 27.97
CA ILE A 38 12.35 51.56 27.97
C ILE A 38 12.85 52.99 27.81
N ASP A 39 13.62 53.48 28.77
CA ASP A 39 14.34 54.75 28.67
C ASP A 39 15.55 54.60 27.76
N LEU A 40 15.57 55.36 26.66
CA LEU A 40 16.66 55.30 25.67
C LEU A 40 17.71 56.39 25.88
N SER A 41 17.53 57.27 26.86
CA SER A 41 18.35 58.45 27.05
C SER A 41 19.84 58.11 27.21
N GLY A 42 20.70 58.73 26.40
CA GLY A 42 22.15 58.51 26.45
C GLY A 42 22.65 57.26 25.73
N MET A 43 21.77 56.40 25.20
CA MET A 43 22.15 55.21 24.44
C MET A 43 22.59 55.57 23.02
N THR A 44 23.55 54.83 22.47
CA THR A 44 23.90 54.77 21.05
C THR A 44 22.87 53.94 20.26
N GLU A 45 22.87 54.00 18.93
CA GLU A 45 21.96 53.21 18.09
C GLU A 45 22.06 51.70 18.35
N SER A 46 23.28 51.19 18.58
CA SER A 46 23.50 49.79 18.93
C SER A 46 22.95 49.44 20.31
N GLU A 47 23.11 50.33 21.29
CA GLU A 47 22.58 50.12 22.65
C GLU A 47 21.05 50.19 22.68
N VAL A 48 20.43 51.07 21.88
CA VAL A 48 18.96 51.09 21.71
C VAL A 48 18.46 49.76 21.14
N SER A 49 19.11 49.26 20.08
CA SER A 49 18.75 47.97 19.46
C SER A 49 18.85 46.84 20.47
N GLN A 50 19.92 46.81 21.27
CA GLN A 50 20.12 45.80 22.31
C GLN A 50 19.08 45.91 23.43
N ALA A 51 18.79 47.12 23.92
CA ALA A 51 17.83 47.33 24.99
C ALA A 51 16.41 46.90 24.59
N ILE A 52 15.97 47.21 23.36
CA ILE A 52 14.68 46.75 22.83
C ILE A 52 14.70 45.23 22.64
N SER A 53 15.79 44.66 22.13
CA SER A 53 15.93 43.21 21.97
C SER A 53 15.84 42.48 23.31
N ASP A 54 16.52 42.95 24.35
CA ASP A 54 16.49 42.36 25.69
C ASP A 54 15.10 42.46 26.32
N TYR A 55 14.40 43.58 26.09
CA TYR A 55 13.03 43.76 26.52
C TYR A 55 12.08 42.75 25.87
N VAL A 56 12.19 42.55 24.55
CA VAL A 56 11.40 41.57 23.79
C VAL A 56 11.77 40.14 24.20
N GLU A 57 13.04 39.86 24.49
CA GLU A 57 13.51 38.57 25.02
C GLU A 57 12.81 38.22 26.34
N GLY A 58 12.65 39.21 27.23
CA GLY A 58 11.92 39.04 28.49
C GLY A 58 10.44 38.64 28.31
N GLN A 59 9.83 38.99 27.18
CA GLN A 59 8.43 38.68 26.86
C GLN A 59 8.25 37.32 26.18
N LYS A 60 9.33 36.63 25.78
CA LYS A 60 9.23 35.31 25.15
C LYS A 60 8.64 34.24 26.04
N ASN A 61 8.62 34.44 27.37
CA ASN A 61 7.98 33.52 28.31
C ASN A 61 6.47 33.74 28.47
N ALA A 62 5.89 34.78 27.85
CA ALA A 62 4.44 34.97 27.85
C ALA A 62 3.74 33.74 27.26
N GLU A 63 2.75 33.23 27.98
CA GLU A 63 1.96 32.08 27.56
C GLU A 63 0.86 32.52 26.60
N VAL A 64 0.76 31.83 25.47
CA VAL A 64 -0.26 32.04 24.44
C VAL A 64 -1.12 30.79 24.37
N THR A 65 -2.37 30.90 24.79
CA THR A 65 -3.36 29.83 24.68
C THR A 65 -4.01 29.88 23.31
N LEU A 66 -3.86 28.80 22.55
CA LEU A 66 -4.41 28.58 21.23
C LEU A 66 -5.68 27.72 21.37
N ASN A 67 -6.86 28.33 21.18
CA ASN A 67 -8.14 27.66 21.40
C ASN A 67 -8.63 27.03 20.10
N TYR A 68 -8.68 25.69 20.06
CA TYR A 68 -9.19 24.93 18.93
C TYR A 68 -10.73 24.91 18.93
N ASP A 69 -11.34 24.58 20.07
CA ASP A 69 -12.79 24.65 20.28
C ASP A 69 -13.10 25.05 21.74
N SER A 70 -14.36 24.91 22.19
CA SER A 70 -14.76 25.27 23.56
C SER A 70 -14.13 24.40 24.66
N ASN A 71 -13.60 23.22 24.31
CA ASN A 71 -13.06 22.22 25.24
C ASN A 71 -11.57 21.91 25.00
N ASN A 72 -11.04 22.24 23.82
CA ASN A 72 -9.70 21.89 23.38
C ASN A 72 -8.85 23.14 23.15
N SER A 73 -7.68 23.19 23.78
CA SER A 73 -6.70 24.27 23.62
C SER A 73 -5.29 23.79 23.92
N ALA A 74 -4.30 24.41 23.30
CA ALA A 74 -2.89 24.22 23.61
C ALA A 74 -2.25 25.52 24.10
N THR A 75 -1.32 25.45 25.04
CA THR A 75 -0.56 26.62 25.51
C THR A 75 0.88 26.51 25.03
N VAL A 76 1.35 27.55 24.34
CA VAL A 76 2.72 27.69 23.84
C VAL A 76 3.33 28.97 24.38
N LYS A 77 4.66 29.11 24.34
CA LYS A 77 5.30 30.38 24.67
C LYS A 77 5.41 31.28 23.45
N ALA A 78 5.34 32.59 23.64
CA ALA A 78 5.59 33.54 22.56
C ALA A 78 6.97 33.33 21.89
N GLY A 79 7.98 32.91 22.65
CA GLY A 79 9.29 32.52 22.12
C GLY A 79 9.26 31.32 21.18
N ASP A 80 8.39 30.34 21.42
CA ASP A 80 8.21 29.15 20.58
C ASP A 80 7.64 29.54 19.21
N LEU A 81 6.80 30.57 19.18
CA LEU A 81 6.26 31.18 17.96
C LEU A 81 7.28 32.07 17.23
N GLY A 82 8.47 32.27 17.78
CA GLY A 82 9.50 33.11 17.18
C GLY A 82 9.27 34.62 17.38
N LEU A 83 8.77 35.02 18.55
CA LEU A 83 8.61 36.43 18.89
C LEU A 83 9.88 37.27 18.63
N THR A 84 9.70 38.35 17.90
CA THR A 84 10.68 39.38 17.55
C THR A 84 10.02 40.75 17.58
N TRP A 85 10.82 41.80 17.43
CA TRP A 85 10.34 43.14 17.13
C TRP A 85 10.62 43.48 15.67
N ALA A 86 9.63 44.01 14.97
CA ALA A 86 9.63 44.17 13.52
C ALA A 86 10.22 45.51 13.07
N ASN A 87 9.93 46.60 13.80
CA ASN A 87 10.30 47.96 13.43
C ASN A 87 11.68 48.37 13.96
N THR A 88 12.71 47.64 13.49
CA THR A 88 14.11 47.81 13.92
C THR A 88 14.69 49.20 13.67
N GLU A 89 14.10 49.96 12.76
CA GLU A 89 14.46 51.33 12.41
C GLU A 89 14.33 52.33 13.58
N ILE A 90 13.55 51.99 14.63
CA ILE A 90 13.45 52.82 15.85
C ILE A 90 14.84 53.16 16.39
N ALA A 91 15.80 52.23 16.33
CA ALA A 91 17.14 52.46 16.87
C ALA A 91 17.82 53.68 16.23
N GLY A 92 17.79 53.76 14.91
CA GLY A 92 18.33 54.89 14.18
C GLY A 92 17.46 56.15 14.30
N GLU A 93 16.13 56.00 14.32
CA GLU A 93 15.21 57.13 14.49
C GLU A 93 15.37 57.82 15.84
N ALA A 94 15.54 57.05 16.92
CA ALA A 94 15.73 57.53 18.28
C ALA A 94 16.97 58.41 18.41
N VAL A 95 18.09 58.00 17.81
CA VAL A 95 19.33 58.78 17.82
C VAL A 95 19.18 60.08 17.01
N ARG A 96 18.39 60.07 15.94
CA ARG A 96 18.17 61.26 15.08
C ARG A 96 17.16 62.26 15.62
N VAL A 97 16.43 61.95 16.70
CA VAL A 97 15.49 62.89 17.33
C VAL A 97 16.22 64.18 17.69
N ALA A 98 15.63 65.34 17.37
CA ALA A 98 16.23 66.66 17.62
C ALA A 98 17.57 66.95 16.91
N GLN A 99 17.99 66.12 15.95
CA GLN A 99 19.21 66.31 15.16
C GLN A 99 18.94 66.80 13.71
N GLY A 100 17.68 66.94 13.30
CA GLY A 100 17.29 67.36 11.94
C GLY A 100 16.95 68.86 11.79
N GLY A 101 17.26 69.45 10.63
CA GLY A 101 16.86 70.81 10.27
C GLY A 101 17.73 71.94 10.84
N ASN A 102 17.20 73.17 10.84
CA ASN A 102 17.94 74.36 11.31
C ASN A 102 18.05 74.41 12.85
N LEU A 103 18.97 75.23 13.37
CA LEU A 103 19.28 75.31 14.82
C LEU A 103 18.05 75.64 15.70
N ILE A 104 17.09 76.39 15.17
CA ILE A 104 15.85 76.76 15.88
C ILE A 104 14.94 75.55 16.04
N LYS A 105 14.79 74.73 15.00
CA LYS A 105 14.01 73.49 15.04
C LYS A 105 14.58 72.51 16.08
N ARG A 106 15.89 72.30 16.06
CA ARG A 106 16.58 71.43 17.04
C ARG A 106 16.36 71.91 18.47
N PHE A 107 16.51 73.21 18.73
CA PHE A 107 16.28 73.79 20.07
C PHE A 107 14.83 73.63 20.55
N LYS A 108 13.86 73.82 19.64
CA LYS A 108 12.44 73.60 19.95
C LYS A 108 12.16 72.14 20.29
N GLU A 109 12.64 71.20 19.47
CA GLU A 109 12.46 69.76 19.69
C GLU A 109 13.07 69.31 21.02
N LEU A 110 14.26 69.81 21.39
CA LEU A 110 14.86 69.58 22.71
C LEU A 110 14.05 70.18 23.86
N THR A 111 13.42 71.34 23.65
CA THR A 111 12.59 71.99 24.66
C THR A 111 11.25 71.25 24.84
N ASP A 112 10.70 70.72 23.74
CA ASP A 112 9.47 69.94 23.75
C ASP A 112 9.69 68.58 24.44
N LEU A 113 10.82 67.91 24.21
CA LEU A 113 11.21 66.68 24.93
C LEU A 113 11.29 66.85 26.46
N LYS A 114 11.71 68.03 26.94
CA LYS A 114 11.72 68.35 28.38
C LYS A 114 10.32 68.50 28.99
N LYS A 115 9.29 68.68 28.16
CA LYS A 115 7.89 68.84 28.59
C LYS A 115 7.07 67.57 28.36
N GLN A 116 7.38 66.82 27.30
CA GLN A 116 6.66 65.62 26.92
C GLN A 116 7.60 64.62 26.26
N ASN A 117 7.57 63.38 26.77
CA ASN A 117 8.38 62.30 26.23
C ASN A 117 7.94 61.92 24.81
N LYS A 118 8.91 61.60 23.95
CA LYS A 118 8.69 60.93 22.66
C LYS A 118 8.76 59.42 22.89
N ILE A 119 7.64 58.73 22.71
CA ILE A 119 7.54 57.28 22.91
C ILE A 119 7.37 56.61 21.53
N PHE A 120 8.30 55.73 21.18
CA PHE A 120 8.19 54.83 20.03
C PHE A 120 7.39 53.58 20.42
N ASN A 121 6.49 53.13 19.54
CA ASN A 121 5.74 51.90 19.73
C ASN A 121 6.57 50.72 19.21
N ILE A 122 6.80 49.70 20.03
CA ILE A 122 7.47 48.47 19.58
C ILE A 122 6.43 47.64 18.82
N GLU A 123 6.69 47.32 17.57
CA GLU A 123 5.85 46.42 16.78
C GLU A 123 6.38 45.00 16.90
N TYR A 124 5.53 44.06 17.32
CA TYR A 124 5.91 42.66 17.46
C TYR A 124 5.62 41.87 16.19
N ALA A 125 6.43 40.83 15.96
CA ALA A 125 6.20 39.85 14.93
C ALA A 125 6.57 38.45 15.43
N VAL A 126 6.00 37.45 14.77
CA VAL A 126 6.30 36.03 14.97
C VAL A 126 6.79 35.41 13.67
N ASP A 127 7.50 34.30 13.78
CA ASP A 127 8.00 33.57 12.61
C ASP A 127 6.92 32.63 12.07
N ALA A 128 6.50 32.85 10.82
CA ALA A 128 5.41 32.09 10.22
C ALA A 128 5.66 30.57 10.20
N ALA A 129 6.91 30.12 10.00
CA ALA A 129 7.23 28.70 9.99
C ALA A 129 7.14 28.10 11.40
N LYS A 130 7.64 28.81 12.42
CA LYS A 130 7.51 28.39 13.81
C LYS A 130 6.07 28.34 14.28
N VAL A 131 5.24 29.32 13.88
CA VAL A 131 3.80 29.30 14.18
C VAL A 131 3.13 28.06 13.58
N LYS A 132 3.39 27.76 12.30
CA LYS A 132 2.81 26.58 11.63
C LYS A 132 3.27 25.27 12.28
N ASN A 133 4.53 25.18 12.68
CA ASN A 133 5.04 24.01 13.41
C ASN A 133 4.35 23.86 14.77
N ALA A 134 4.24 24.94 15.54
CA ALA A 134 3.57 24.92 16.84
C ALA A 134 2.10 24.48 16.72
N LEU A 135 1.38 24.98 15.70
CA LEU A 135 0.02 24.55 15.40
C LEU A 135 -0.06 23.06 15.07
N SER A 136 0.82 22.57 14.20
CA SER A 136 0.84 21.17 13.77
C SER A 136 1.18 20.21 14.92
N GLU A 137 2.14 20.58 15.78
CA GLU A 137 2.58 19.74 16.90
C GLU A 137 1.59 19.71 18.06
N ASN A 138 0.91 20.82 18.33
CA ASN A 138 0.12 20.97 19.56
C ASN A 138 -1.39 20.97 19.34
N CYS A 139 -1.88 21.29 18.14
CA CYS A 139 -3.31 21.50 17.89
C CYS A 139 -3.91 20.47 16.91
N ALA A 140 -3.13 19.91 15.99
CA ALA A 140 -3.64 18.92 15.01
C ALA A 140 -4.14 17.61 15.68
N VAL A 141 -3.73 17.34 16.93
CA VAL A 141 -4.26 16.22 17.72
C VAL A 141 -5.77 16.33 17.98
N TYR A 142 -6.33 17.54 17.88
CA TYR A 142 -7.75 17.81 18.07
C TYR A 142 -8.58 17.65 16.79
N ASP A 143 -7.94 17.42 15.64
CA ASP A 143 -8.63 17.17 14.38
C ASP A 143 -9.54 15.94 14.51
N LYS A 144 -10.80 16.11 14.11
CA LYS A 144 -11.81 15.05 14.10
C LYS A 144 -12.05 14.65 12.66
N LYS A 145 -11.77 13.39 12.33
CA LYS A 145 -12.10 12.89 10.99
C LYS A 145 -13.61 12.86 10.80
N ALA A 146 -14.06 13.28 9.63
CA ALA A 146 -15.44 13.07 9.22
C ALA A 146 -15.73 11.57 9.16
N VAL A 147 -16.92 11.17 9.62
CA VAL A 147 -17.39 9.79 9.57
C VAL A 147 -18.40 9.71 8.44
N ASN A 148 -18.10 8.93 7.41
CA ASN A 148 -18.99 8.79 6.26
C ASN A 148 -20.31 8.12 6.65
N ALA A 149 -21.40 8.54 5.99
CA ALA A 149 -22.65 7.80 6.10
C ALA A 149 -22.46 6.39 5.51
N THR A 150 -23.12 5.40 6.11
CA THR A 150 -23.11 4.02 5.62
C THR A 150 -24.50 3.43 5.61
N ILE A 151 -24.65 2.30 4.93
CA ILE A 151 -25.89 1.56 4.83
C ILE A 151 -25.72 0.13 5.33
N SER A 152 -26.72 -0.39 6.03
CA SER A 152 -26.78 -1.76 6.49
C SER A 152 -28.06 -2.42 5.99
N PRO A 153 -28.01 -3.60 5.37
CA PRO A 153 -29.23 -4.33 5.01
C PRO A 153 -30.01 -4.66 6.29
N ASN A 154 -31.31 -4.36 6.29
CA ASN A 154 -32.22 -4.70 7.37
C ASN A 154 -33.00 -5.98 7.06
N SER A 155 -33.74 -6.47 8.07
CA SER A 155 -34.48 -7.74 8.00
C SER A 155 -35.57 -7.80 6.93
N THR A 156 -35.94 -6.66 6.32
CA THR A 156 -36.97 -6.59 5.27
C THR A 156 -36.37 -6.51 3.86
N GLY A 157 -35.04 -6.52 3.72
CA GLY A 157 -34.36 -6.40 2.44
C GLY A 157 -34.18 -4.95 1.95
N SER A 158 -34.41 -3.97 2.83
CA SER A 158 -34.09 -2.55 2.59
C SER A 158 -32.82 -2.16 3.36
N PHE A 159 -32.38 -0.92 3.23
CA PHE A 159 -31.17 -0.42 3.91
C PHE A 159 -31.52 0.53 5.06
N ASP A 160 -30.98 0.26 6.24
CA ASP A 160 -30.90 1.24 7.32
C ASP A 160 -29.71 2.16 7.06
N ILE A 161 -29.93 3.47 7.18
CA ILE A 161 -28.88 4.46 7.02
C ILE A 161 -28.35 4.84 8.38
N ILE A 162 -27.04 4.73 8.49
CA ILE A 162 -26.29 5.26 9.61
C ILE A 162 -25.70 6.56 9.10
N ASP A 163 -26.29 7.67 9.55
CA ASP A 163 -25.82 9.00 9.18
C ASP A 163 -24.36 9.18 9.61
N GLY A 164 -23.61 9.87 8.77
CA GLY A 164 -22.26 10.28 9.08
C GLY A 164 -22.23 11.43 10.09
N SER A 165 -21.02 11.80 10.51
CA SER A 165 -20.79 13.01 11.28
C SER A 165 -19.74 13.87 10.60
N ASP A 166 -19.93 15.18 10.68
CA ASP A 166 -18.93 16.15 10.25
C ASP A 166 -17.62 15.94 11.03
N GLY A 167 -16.52 16.15 10.33
CA GLY A 167 -15.19 16.31 10.90
C GLY A 167 -14.86 17.77 11.14
N GLU A 168 -13.76 17.98 11.84
CA GLU A 168 -13.18 19.29 12.12
C GLU A 168 -11.68 19.19 11.86
N GLU A 169 -11.13 20.15 11.12
CA GLU A 169 -9.71 20.19 10.81
C GLU A 169 -9.18 21.61 11.03
N LEU A 170 -8.02 21.72 11.67
CA LEU A 170 -7.34 22.99 11.86
C LEU A 170 -7.01 23.65 10.52
N ASP A 171 -7.48 24.88 10.32
CA ASP A 171 -6.98 25.72 9.23
C ASP A 171 -5.66 26.37 9.66
N ILE A 172 -4.55 25.71 9.31
CA ILE A 172 -3.20 26.15 9.69
C ILE A 172 -2.89 27.54 9.12
N GLU A 173 -3.30 27.85 7.88
CA GLU A 173 -2.97 29.11 7.23
C GLU A 173 -3.78 30.28 7.82
N ALA A 174 -5.10 30.09 7.98
CA ALA A 174 -5.95 31.11 8.59
C ALA A 174 -5.59 31.33 10.07
N SER A 175 -5.29 30.25 10.80
CA SER A 175 -4.83 30.33 12.19
C SER A 175 -3.47 31.02 12.31
N SER A 176 -2.51 30.69 11.44
CA SER A 176 -1.20 31.33 11.42
C SER A 176 -1.30 32.83 11.13
N SER A 177 -2.20 33.21 10.22
CA SER A 177 -2.50 34.62 9.92
C SER A 177 -3.10 35.34 11.13
N ALA A 178 -4.11 34.73 11.78
CA ALA A 178 -4.74 35.29 12.98
C ALA A 178 -3.74 35.50 14.13
N ILE A 179 -2.81 34.55 14.34
CA ILE A 179 -1.75 34.67 15.35
C ILE A 179 -0.80 35.81 14.98
N SER A 180 -0.35 35.89 13.72
CA SER A 180 0.56 36.94 13.26
C SER A 180 -0.07 38.33 13.41
N ASP A 181 -1.34 38.48 13.04
CA ASP A 181 -2.10 39.71 13.20
C ASP A 181 -2.29 40.09 14.66
N PHE A 182 -2.53 39.12 15.54
CA PHE A 182 -2.60 39.36 16.98
C PHE A 182 -1.28 39.92 17.51
N PHE A 183 -0.14 39.29 17.18
CA PHE A 183 1.17 39.78 17.62
C PHE A 183 1.45 41.20 17.11
N LYS A 184 1.15 41.47 15.84
CA LYS A 184 1.38 42.78 15.25
C LYS A 184 0.54 43.90 15.88
N ASN A 185 -0.73 43.63 16.19
CA ASN A 185 -1.70 44.68 16.49
C ASN A 185 -2.19 44.69 17.95
N SER A 186 -1.97 43.63 18.71
CA SER A 186 -2.65 43.44 20.01
C SER A 186 -1.78 42.85 21.11
N PHE A 187 -0.63 42.24 20.80
CA PHE A 187 0.26 41.72 21.83
C PHE A 187 0.89 42.86 22.64
N ASN A 188 0.79 42.75 23.97
CA ASN A 188 1.24 43.75 24.93
C ASN A 188 2.38 43.23 25.83
N GLY A 189 2.93 42.05 25.54
CA GLY A 189 3.96 41.40 26.36
C GLY A 189 3.43 40.52 27.49
N GLU A 190 2.11 40.38 27.65
CA GLU A 190 1.47 39.54 28.67
C GLU A 190 0.88 38.25 28.06
N ASN A 191 0.39 37.36 28.93
CA ASN A 191 -0.27 36.13 28.50
C ASN A 191 -1.51 36.45 27.65
N ALA A 192 -1.71 35.67 26.59
CA ALA A 192 -2.74 35.90 25.59
C ALA A 192 -3.56 34.64 25.31
N SER A 193 -4.74 34.84 24.72
CA SER A 193 -5.61 33.76 24.27
C SER A 193 -6.13 34.09 22.87
N ILE A 194 -5.95 33.17 21.93
CA ILE A 194 -6.24 33.36 20.50
C ILE A 194 -7.14 32.21 20.05
N ALA A 195 -8.25 32.52 19.37
CA ALA A 195 -9.09 31.50 18.74
C ALA A 195 -8.47 31.06 17.42
N LEU A 196 -8.37 29.74 17.21
CA LEU A 196 -7.91 29.15 15.96
C LEU A 196 -9.05 29.08 14.94
N ALA A 197 -8.69 29.11 13.66
CA ALA A 197 -9.62 28.85 12.58
C ALA A 197 -9.73 27.34 12.36
N VAL A 198 -10.94 26.80 12.40
CA VAL A 198 -11.22 25.38 12.20
C VAL A 198 -12.24 25.24 11.08
N ASN A 199 -11.95 24.35 10.14
CA ASN A 199 -12.82 24.03 9.01
C ASN A 199 -13.67 22.81 9.31
N THR A 200 -14.95 22.86 8.92
CA THR A 200 -15.82 21.68 8.96
C THR A 200 -15.58 20.81 7.74
N VAL A 201 -15.16 19.57 7.95
CA VAL A 201 -14.98 18.57 6.89
C VAL A 201 -16.25 17.73 6.77
N LYS A 202 -16.92 17.78 5.62
CA LYS A 202 -18.14 16.97 5.41
C LYS A 202 -17.80 15.50 5.14
N PRO A 203 -18.65 14.55 5.59
CA PRO A 203 -18.51 13.15 5.20
C PRO A 203 -18.56 12.98 3.69
N LYS A 204 -17.82 11.99 3.17
CA LYS A 204 -17.92 11.56 1.78
C LYS A 204 -19.28 10.90 1.58
N GLY A 205 -19.96 11.30 0.51
CA GLY A 205 -21.26 10.76 0.11
C GLY A 205 -22.45 11.54 0.68
N ASP A 206 -23.49 11.65 -0.14
CA ASP A 206 -24.76 12.23 0.23
C ASP A 206 -25.71 11.15 0.77
N ALA A 207 -26.24 11.34 1.98
CA ALA A 207 -27.15 10.38 2.61
C ALA A 207 -28.40 10.13 1.75
N ASP A 208 -28.90 11.14 1.03
CA ASP A 208 -30.05 10.97 0.12
C ASP A 208 -29.72 10.13 -1.11
N THR A 209 -28.48 10.17 -1.57
CA THR A 209 -27.98 9.28 -2.62
C THR A 209 -27.88 7.85 -2.11
N LEU A 210 -27.34 7.65 -0.90
CA LEU A 210 -27.28 6.31 -0.28
C LEU A 210 -28.68 5.71 -0.08
N ARG A 211 -29.71 6.52 0.24
CA ARG A 211 -31.13 6.09 0.31
C ARG A 211 -31.65 5.42 -0.95
N LYS A 212 -31.12 5.81 -2.11
CA LYS A 212 -31.60 5.35 -3.42
C LYS A 212 -30.88 4.12 -3.92
N MET A 213 -29.79 3.69 -3.26
CA MET A 213 -28.96 2.55 -3.67
C MET A 213 -29.59 1.20 -3.29
N THR A 214 -30.83 0.97 -3.70
CA THR A 214 -31.59 -0.24 -3.36
C THR A 214 -31.57 -1.30 -4.46
N ASP A 215 -31.14 -0.95 -5.67
CA ASP A 215 -31.20 -1.87 -6.82
C ASP A 215 -30.03 -2.85 -6.78
N VAL A 216 -30.31 -4.11 -7.16
CA VAL A 216 -29.26 -5.13 -7.31
C VAL A 216 -28.59 -4.97 -8.66
N LEU A 217 -27.38 -4.42 -8.67
CA LEU A 217 -26.60 -4.27 -9.90
C LEU A 217 -26.00 -5.59 -10.35
N GLY A 218 -25.53 -6.40 -9.40
CA GLY A 218 -24.95 -7.71 -9.68
C GLY A 218 -24.86 -8.59 -8.44
N THR A 219 -25.09 -9.89 -8.60
CA THR A 219 -24.98 -10.87 -7.51
C THR A 219 -24.36 -12.17 -7.99
N TYR A 220 -23.54 -12.80 -7.16
CA TYR A 220 -23.00 -14.11 -7.45
C TYR A 220 -22.69 -14.91 -6.20
N THR A 221 -22.87 -16.24 -6.31
CA THR A 221 -22.65 -17.18 -5.22
C THR A 221 -21.71 -18.29 -5.66
N THR A 222 -20.77 -18.67 -4.80
CA THR A 222 -20.00 -19.91 -4.94
C THR A 222 -20.11 -20.74 -3.66
N ASN A 223 -19.96 -22.07 -3.77
CA ASN A 223 -20.00 -22.96 -2.61
C ASN A 223 -18.60 -23.48 -2.25
N TYR A 224 -18.42 -23.80 -0.97
CA TYR A 224 -17.18 -24.37 -0.44
C TYR A 224 -17.49 -25.51 0.56
N LYS A 225 -18.57 -26.27 0.30
CA LYS A 225 -19.08 -27.34 1.16
C LYS A 225 -18.06 -28.42 1.51
N SER A 226 -17.14 -28.74 0.59
CA SER A 226 -16.08 -29.74 0.78
C SER A 226 -14.85 -29.23 1.52
N SER A 227 -14.84 -27.97 1.95
CA SER A 227 -13.67 -27.35 2.59
C SER A 227 -13.51 -27.72 4.05
N SER A 228 -12.26 -27.79 4.51
CA SER A 228 -11.94 -27.85 5.94
C SER A 228 -12.54 -26.67 6.70
N ASN A 229 -12.67 -26.82 8.02
CA ASN A 229 -13.19 -25.75 8.88
C ASN A 229 -12.30 -24.50 8.82
N ASP A 230 -10.98 -24.66 8.79
CA ASP A 230 -10.04 -23.52 8.71
C ASP A 230 -10.15 -22.77 7.39
N ARG A 231 -10.30 -23.48 6.26
CA ARG A 231 -10.56 -22.85 4.96
C ARG A 231 -11.90 -22.10 4.97
N ALA A 232 -12.94 -22.68 5.57
CA ALA A 232 -14.24 -22.03 5.67
C ALA A 232 -14.21 -20.78 6.57
N LYS A 233 -13.45 -20.82 7.67
CA LYS A 233 -13.16 -19.65 8.50
C LYS A 233 -12.50 -18.56 7.67
N ASN A 234 -11.46 -18.89 6.90
CA ASN A 234 -10.79 -17.92 6.04
C ASN A 234 -11.73 -17.27 5.02
N VAL A 235 -12.58 -18.06 4.37
CA VAL A 235 -13.59 -17.54 3.41
C VAL A 235 -14.56 -16.58 4.10
N ALA A 236 -15.03 -16.91 5.31
CA ALA A 236 -15.89 -16.04 6.10
C ALA A 236 -15.18 -14.75 6.53
N THR A 237 -13.93 -14.83 6.99
CA THR A 237 -13.10 -13.67 7.34
C THR A 237 -12.90 -12.74 6.14
N GLY A 238 -12.48 -13.28 4.99
CA GLY A 238 -12.30 -12.48 3.77
C GLY A 238 -13.60 -11.85 3.27
N CYS A 239 -14.72 -12.56 3.41
CA CYS A 239 -16.04 -12.00 3.11
C CYS A 239 -16.40 -10.84 4.03
N ALA A 240 -16.13 -10.97 5.34
CA ALA A 240 -16.42 -9.94 6.33
C ALA A 240 -15.60 -8.66 6.10
N HIS A 241 -14.33 -8.78 5.70
CA HIS A 241 -13.47 -7.63 5.39
C HIS A 241 -13.97 -6.81 4.18
N ILE A 242 -14.63 -7.45 3.21
CA ILE A 242 -15.17 -6.77 2.02
C ILE A 242 -16.60 -6.27 2.26
N ASN A 243 -17.38 -6.98 3.06
CA ASN A 243 -18.77 -6.66 3.34
C ASN A 243 -18.92 -5.27 3.97
N GLY A 244 -19.87 -4.49 3.46
CA GLY A 244 -20.15 -3.14 3.98
C GLY A 244 -19.40 -2.03 3.26
N THR A 245 -18.60 -2.35 2.25
CA THR A 245 -17.81 -1.35 1.53
C THR A 245 -18.69 -0.52 0.60
N ILE A 246 -18.58 0.81 0.69
CA ILE A 246 -19.07 1.75 -0.33
C ILE A 246 -17.91 2.14 -1.25
N VAL A 247 -18.09 2.00 -2.56
CA VAL A 247 -17.12 2.44 -3.57
C VAL A 247 -17.71 3.60 -4.35
N TYR A 248 -17.11 4.78 -4.24
CA TYR A 248 -17.63 6.01 -4.86
C TYR A 248 -17.29 6.09 -6.35
N PRO A 249 -18.00 6.92 -7.13
CA PRO A 249 -17.67 7.19 -8.53
C PRO A 249 -16.18 7.51 -8.73
N GLY A 250 -15.53 6.82 -9.67
CA GLY A 250 -14.11 6.92 -9.99
C GLY A 250 -13.16 6.24 -9.00
N GLU A 251 -13.65 5.76 -7.85
CA GLU A 251 -12.82 5.06 -6.86
C GLU A 251 -12.48 3.64 -7.34
N GLN A 252 -11.22 3.26 -7.16
CA GLN A 252 -10.74 1.90 -7.41
C GLN A 252 -10.78 1.10 -6.10
N PHE A 253 -11.26 -0.14 -6.18
CA PHE A 253 -11.24 -1.10 -5.10
C PHE A 253 -10.21 -2.20 -5.39
N SER A 254 -9.35 -2.49 -4.41
CA SER A 254 -8.41 -3.62 -4.43
C SER A 254 -8.90 -4.72 -3.49
N VAL A 255 -9.06 -5.94 -4.01
CA VAL A 255 -9.40 -7.08 -3.15
C VAL A 255 -8.24 -7.41 -2.23
N TYR A 256 -7.02 -7.49 -2.75
CA TYR A 256 -5.85 -7.89 -1.95
C TYR A 256 -5.62 -6.93 -0.78
N GLU A 257 -5.61 -5.62 -1.02
CA GLU A 257 -5.39 -4.63 0.03
C GLU A 257 -6.47 -4.75 1.12
N THR A 258 -7.74 -4.91 0.74
CA THR A 258 -8.87 -5.03 1.66
C THR A 258 -8.81 -6.28 2.55
N VAL A 259 -8.40 -7.42 2.01
CA VAL A 259 -8.38 -8.69 2.75
C VAL A 259 -7.04 -8.94 3.46
N SER A 260 -6.02 -8.16 3.16
CA SER A 260 -4.70 -8.24 3.79
C SER A 260 -4.66 -7.50 5.15
N PRO A 261 -3.70 -7.80 6.04
CA PRO A 261 -2.68 -8.86 5.95
C PRO A 261 -3.25 -10.24 6.31
N PHE A 262 -2.65 -11.31 5.77
CA PHE A 262 -3.05 -12.69 6.08
C PHE A 262 -2.40 -13.20 7.37
N THR A 263 -2.87 -12.73 8.53
CA THR A 263 -2.38 -13.15 9.85
C THR A 263 -3.49 -13.72 10.73
N GLU A 264 -3.11 -14.42 11.81
CA GLU A 264 -4.08 -14.92 12.79
C GLU A 264 -4.82 -13.78 13.50
N GLU A 265 -4.14 -12.66 13.79
CA GLU A 265 -4.76 -11.47 14.38
C GLU A 265 -5.81 -10.86 13.46
N ASN A 266 -5.61 -10.94 12.13
CA ASN A 266 -6.58 -10.52 11.14
C ASN A 266 -7.67 -11.58 10.86
N GLY A 267 -7.77 -12.60 11.72
CA GLY A 267 -8.84 -13.59 11.71
C GLY A 267 -8.61 -14.81 10.81
N TYR A 268 -7.42 -14.98 10.24
CA TYR A 268 -7.11 -16.10 9.37
C TYR A 268 -6.57 -17.33 10.12
N ALA A 269 -6.60 -18.47 9.44
CA ALA A 269 -6.08 -19.76 9.89
C ALA A 269 -5.28 -20.43 8.75
N LEU A 270 -4.42 -21.38 9.10
CA LEU A 270 -3.70 -22.18 8.12
C LEU A 270 -4.69 -23.07 7.36
N ALA A 271 -4.66 -23.00 6.04
CA ALA A 271 -5.48 -23.84 5.19
C ALA A 271 -4.77 -24.11 3.85
N GLY A 272 -5.17 -25.19 3.18
CA GLY A 272 -4.65 -25.52 1.86
C GLY A 272 -4.85 -24.38 0.85
N SER A 273 -3.77 -24.04 0.14
CA SER A 273 -3.69 -23.04 -0.92
C SER A 273 -2.86 -23.58 -2.08
N TYR A 274 -3.08 -23.07 -3.29
CA TYR A 274 -2.34 -23.52 -4.47
C TYR A 274 -1.07 -22.70 -4.66
N LEU A 275 0.09 -23.35 -4.64
CA LEU A 275 1.38 -22.75 -4.93
C LEU A 275 2.15 -23.61 -5.94
N ASN A 276 2.47 -23.06 -7.11
CA ASN A 276 3.27 -23.73 -8.15
C ASN A 276 2.76 -25.13 -8.58
N GLY A 277 1.44 -25.35 -8.56
CA GLY A 277 0.83 -26.63 -8.94
C GLY A 277 0.71 -27.63 -7.79
N LEU A 278 1.17 -27.28 -6.58
CA LEU A 278 1.02 -28.05 -5.36
C LEU A 278 -0.02 -27.42 -4.43
N VAL A 279 -0.63 -28.24 -3.57
CA VAL A 279 -1.42 -27.75 -2.43
C VAL A 279 -0.48 -27.63 -1.23
N VAL A 280 -0.32 -26.42 -0.71
CA VAL A 280 0.49 -26.10 0.48
C VAL A 280 -0.37 -25.43 1.53
N GLU A 281 -0.05 -25.57 2.81
CA GLU A 281 -0.74 -24.81 3.85
C GLU A 281 -0.26 -23.35 3.85
N SER A 282 -1.20 -22.41 3.81
CA SER A 282 -0.93 -20.99 3.97
C SER A 282 -2.02 -20.31 4.80
N LEU A 283 -1.65 -19.25 5.51
CA LEU A 283 -2.63 -18.35 6.12
C LEU A 283 -3.47 -17.73 5.00
N GLY A 284 -4.79 -17.67 5.19
CA GLY A 284 -5.71 -17.18 4.16
C GLY A 284 -5.95 -18.15 3.00
N GLY A 285 -5.65 -19.45 3.16
CA GLY A 285 -6.07 -20.47 2.20
C GLY A 285 -7.60 -20.41 1.99
N GLY A 286 -8.05 -20.13 0.76
CA GLY A 286 -9.47 -19.93 0.41
C GLY A 286 -9.82 -18.53 -0.14
N ILE A 287 -8.97 -17.52 0.04
CA ILE A 287 -9.31 -16.12 -0.31
C ILE A 287 -9.44 -15.89 -1.82
N CYS A 288 -8.77 -16.66 -2.68
CA CYS A 288 -9.01 -16.56 -4.13
C CYS A 288 -10.47 -16.89 -4.52
N GLN A 289 -11.17 -17.72 -3.73
CA GLN A 289 -12.60 -17.96 -3.95
C GLN A 289 -13.45 -16.75 -3.57
N VAL A 290 -13.06 -16.00 -2.52
CA VAL A 290 -13.68 -14.72 -2.15
C VAL A 290 -13.51 -13.72 -3.30
N SER A 291 -12.27 -13.54 -3.78
CA SER A 291 -11.96 -12.67 -4.93
C SER A 291 -12.75 -13.05 -6.18
N THR A 292 -12.79 -14.35 -6.51
CA THR A 292 -13.55 -14.85 -7.67
C THR A 292 -15.06 -14.61 -7.53
N THR A 293 -15.62 -14.81 -6.34
CA THR A 293 -17.05 -14.58 -6.11
C THR A 293 -17.38 -13.10 -6.29
N LEU A 294 -16.55 -12.20 -5.75
CA LEU A 294 -16.73 -10.77 -5.95
C LEU A 294 -16.56 -10.39 -7.43
N TYR A 295 -15.54 -10.89 -8.11
CA TYR A 295 -15.32 -10.65 -9.55
C TYR A 295 -16.56 -10.94 -10.39
N GLN A 296 -17.22 -12.07 -10.11
CA GLN A 296 -18.43 -12.47 -10.82
C GLN A 296 -19.63 -11.55 -10.50
N ALA A 297 -19.72 -11.00 -9.29
CA ALA A 297 -20.72 -9.97 -8.96
C ALA A 297 -20.39 -8.63 -9.66
N VAL A 298 -19.12 -8.23 -9.69
CA VAL A 298 -18.61 -7.02 -10.37
C VAL A 298 -18.91 -7.05 -11.87
N LEU A 299 -18.66 -8.20 -12.54
CA LEU A 299 -19.00 -8.36 -13.95
C LEU A 299 -20.51 -8.19 -14.21
N ARG A 300 -21.36 -8.66 -13.29
CA ARG A 300 -22.82 -8.53 -13.39
C ARG A 300 -23.30 -7.11 -13.11
N ALA A 301 -22.63 -6.40 -12.21
CA ALA A 301 -22.81 -4.97 -12.00
C ALA A 301 -22.22 -4.11 -13.13
N GLU A 302 -21.55 -4.73 -14.12
CA GLU A 302 -20.94 -4.07 -15.28
C GLU A 302 -19.93 -2.98 -14.93
N LEU A 303 -19.25 -3.15 -13.79
CA LEU A 303 -18.17 -2.27 -13.35
C LEU A 303 -16.89 -2.52 -14.14
N GLN A 304 -16.03 -1.50 -14.23
CA GLN A 304 -14.76 -1.56 -14.93
C GLN A 304 -13.76 -2.44 -14.18
N VAL A 305 -13.31 -3.52 -14.82
CA VAL A 305 -12.25 -4.38 -14.28
C VAL A 305 -10.90 -3.85 -14.76
N ASP A 306 -10.05 -3.42 -13.81
CA ASP A 306 -8.73 -2.85 -14.10
C ASP A 306 -7.63 -3.90 -14.10
N GLN A 307 -7.73 -4.87 -13.20
CA GLN A 307 -6.77 -5.94 -13.05
C GLN A 307 -7.48 -7.24 -12.72
N ARG A 308 -7.19 -8.30 -13.48
CA ARG A 308 -7.64 -9.65 -13.19
C ARG A 308 -6.60 -10.66 -13.65
N SER A 309 -6.39 -11.71 -12.86
CA SER A 309 -5.54 -12.85 -13.22
C SER A 309 -6.28 -14.16 -12.99
N ASN A 310 -6.02 -15.19 -13.81
CA ASN A 310 -6.48 -16.55 -13.53
C ASN A 310 -5.56 -17.29 -12.57
N HIS A 311 -6.10 -18.37 -11.99
CA HIS A 311 -5.34 -19.41 -11.30
C HIS A 311 -4.42 -20.15 -12.28
N SER A 312 -3.33 -20.73 -11.76
CA SER A 312 -2.43 -21.56 -12.56
C SER A 312 -3.05 -22.89 -13.01
N MET A 313 -4.05 -23.38 -12.27
CA MET A 313 -4.82 -24.59 -12.54
C MET A 313 -6.31 -24.26 -12.48
N VAL A 314 -7.15 -25.08 -13.11
CA VAL A 314 -8.60 -24.90 -13.06
C VAL A 314 -9.14 -25.02 -11.64
N VAL A 315 -10.19 -24.25 -11.36
CA VAL A 315 -10.92 -24.29 -10.08
C VAL A 315 -12.33 -24.79 -10.32
N ASN A 316 -12.91 -25.50 -9.35
CA ASN A 316 -14.17 -26.20 -9.55
C ASN A 316 -15.42 -25.39 -9.16
N TYR A 317 -15.25 -24.21 -8.57
CA TYR A 317 -16.36 -23.39 -8.05
C TYR A 317 -16.88 -22.34 -9.04
N VAL A 318 -16.23 -22.19 -10.21
CA VAL A 318 -16.69 -21.38 -11.35
C VAL A 318 -16.29 -22.04 -12.66
N PRO A 319 -16.97 -21.72 -13.79
CA PRO A 319 -16.50 -22.11 -15.12
C PRO A 319 -15.08 -21.62 -15.40
N HIS A 320 -14.41 -22.22 -16.39
CA HIS A 320 -13.10 -21.75 -16.84
C HIS A 320 -13.18 -20.28 -17.30
N SER A 321 -12.08 -19.56 -17.16
CA SER A 321 -11.94 -18.12 -17.41
C SER A 321 -12.85 -17.19 -16.59
N ALA A 322 -13.67 -17.71 -15.67
CA ALA A 322 -14.54 -16.94 -14.79
C ALA A 322 -13.95 -16.70 -13.39
N ASP A 323 -12.70 -17.13 -13.15
CA ASP A 323 -12.01 -16.99 -11.87
C ASP A 323 -11.22 -15.67 -11.75
N ALA A 324 -10.94 -15.24 -10.53
CA ALA A 324 -10.00 -14.15 -10.25
C ALA A 324 -9.09 -14.56 -9.09
N ALA A 325 -7.80 -14.74 -9.39
CA ALA A 325 -6.78 -15.15 -8.45
C ALA A 325 -6.01 -13.95 -7.92
N ILE A 326 -5.75 -13.96 -6.61
CA ILE A 326 -4.86 -13.00 -5.93
C ILE A 326 -3.66 -13.74 -5.35
N ALA A 327 -2.50 -13.09 -5.28
CA ALA A 327 -1.27 -13.68 -4.78
C ALA A 327 -0.24 -12.61 -4.40
N GLY A 328 -0.18 -12.27 -3.11
CA GLY A 328 0.74 -11.24 -2.62
C GLY A 328 0.56 -9.92 -3.39
N THR A 329 1.66 -9.19 -3.58
CA THR A 329 1.69 -7.99 -4.42
C THR A 329 1.77 -8.30 -5.94
N SER A 330 1.86 -9.58 -6.33
CA SER A 330 2.07 -9.98 -7.73
C SER A 330 0.78 -10.15 -8.54
N LYS A 331 -0.34 -10.47 -7.87
CA LYS A 331 -1.66 -10.62 -8.47
C LYS A 331 -2.72 -10.03 -7.55
N ASP A 332 -3.57 -9.21 -8.12
CA ASP A 332 -4.75 -8.66 -7.45
C ASP A 332 -5.96 -8.69 -8.39
N PHE A 333 -7.14 -8.60 -7.82
CA PHE A 333 -8.35 -8.23 -8.52
C PHE A 333 -8.72 -6.79 -8.15
N LYS A 334 -8.63 -5.89 -9.14
CA LYS A 334 -8.95 -4.47 -9.00
C LYS A 334 -10.05 -4.07 -9.96
N PHE A 335 -10.98 -3.25 -9.50
CA PHE A 335 -12.03 -2.67 -10.32
C PHE A 335 -12.32 -1.24 -9.89
N THR A 336 -12.77 -0.42 -10.84
CA THR A 336 -13.21 0.96 -10.60
C THR A 336 -14.72 1.04 -10.71
N ASN A 337 -15.33 1.78 -9.79
CA ASN A 337 -16.71 2.20 -9.97
C ASN A 337 -16.77 3.30 -11.05
N ASN A 338 -17.03 2.89 -12.29
CA ASN A 338 -17.16 3.77 -13.45
C ASN A 338 -18.59 4.31 -13.64
N LEU A 339 -19.46 4.18 -12.65
CA LEU A 339 -20.83 4.73 -12.65
C LEU A 339 -20.85 6.12 -12.01
N ASP A 340 -21.91 6.87 -12.27
CA ASP A 340 -22.11 8.23 -11.72
C ASP A 340 -22.53 8.22 -10.24
N ASN A 341 -22.96 7.06 -9.73
CA ASN A 341 -23.44 6.88 -8.36
C ASN A 341 -22.56 5.89 -7.57
N PRO A 342 -22.46 6.04 -6.24
CA PRO A 342 -21.78 5.07 -5.39
C PRO A 342 -22.42 3.68 -5.50
N ILE A 343 -21.62 2.66 -5.20
CA ILE A 343 -22.08 1.26 -5.06
C ILE A 343 -21.80 0.75 -3.66
N TYR A 344 -22.59 -0.21 -3.20
CA TYR A 344 -22.41 -0.88 -1.91
C TYR A 344 -22.19 -2.38 -2.12
N ILE A 345 -21.14 -2.92 -1.50
CA ILE A 345 -20.77 -4.33 -1.59
C ILE A 345 -21.26 -5.06 -0.34
N ALA A 346 -22.34 -5.83 -0.51
CA ALA A 346 -22.83 -6.73 0.53
C ALA A 346 -22.20 -8.12 0.35
N GLY A 347 -21.51 -8.61 1.37
CA GLY A 347 -20.93 -9.95 1.42
C GLY A 347 -21.55 -10.77 2.54
N LYS A 348 -21.99 -12.00 2.26
CA LYS A 348 -22.42 -12.94 3.31
C LYS A 348 -21.92 -14.36 3.06
N THR A 349 -21.73 -15.08 4.16
CA THR A 349 -21.49 -16.53 4.14
C THR A 349 -22.58 -17.25 4.93
N GLU A 350 -23.24 -18.23 4.31
CA GLU A 350 -24.33 -18.99 4.91
C GLU A 350 -24.35 -20.40 4.31
N GLY A 351 -24.49 -21.45 5.14
CA GLY A 351 -24.61 -22.82 4.63
C GLY A 351 -23.42 -23.34 3.80
N ARG A 352 -22.21 -22.77 4.00
CA ARG A 352 -21.00 -22.99 3.18
C ARG A 352 -21.10 -22.45 1.75
N ASP A 353 -21.94 -21.46 1.54
CA ASP A 353 -21.98 -20.63 0.34
C ASP A 353 -21.49 -19.22 0.70
N ILE A 354 -20.73 -18.61 -0.20
CA ILE A 354 -20.35 -17.19 -0.14
C ILE A 354 -21.08 -16.45 -1.25
N THR A 355 -21.72 -15.35 -0.91
CA THR A 355 -22.45 -14.50 -1.86
C THR A 355 -21.99 -13.06 -1.73
N PHE A 356 -21.69 -12.45 -2.87
CA PHE A 356 -21.57 -11.00 -2.97
C PHE A 356 -22.73 -10.45 -3.79
N THR A 357 -23.32 -9.36 -3.30
CA THR A 357 -24.33 -8.57 -4.00
C THR A 357 -23.88 -7.13 -4.00
N ILE A 358 -23.81 -6.53 -5.19
CA ILE A 358 -23.50 -5.13 -5.41
C ILE A 358 -24.81 -4.38 -5.58
N TYR A 359 -25.04 -3.41 -4.71
CA TYR A 359 -26.19 -2.54 -4.74
C TYR A 359 -25.81 -1.15 -5.27
N GLY A 360 -26.77 -0.48 -5.89
CA GLY A 360 -26.59 0.87 -6.43
C GLY A 360 -27.89 1.40 -7.01
N ILE A 361 -27.78 2.33 -7.95
CA ILE A 361 -28.90 2.86 -8.74
C ILE A 361 -28.80 2.23 -10.13
N ASP A 362 -29.81 1.45 -10.52
CA ASP A 362 -29.78 0.76 -11.81
C ASP A 362 -30.40 1.62 -12.92
N GLU A 363 -29.54 2.21 -13.74
CA GLU A 363 -29.95 3.03 -14.89
C GLU A 363 -30.04 2.22 -16.19
N ARG A 364 -29.83 0.89 -16.13
CA ARG A 364 -29.85 0.04 -17.32
C ARG A 364 -31.28 -0.21 -17.81
N PRO A 365 -31.50 -0.41 -19.12
CA PRO A 365 -32.82 -0.71 -19.65
C PRO A 365 -33.41 -1.98 -19.05
N SER A 366 -34.64 -1.92 -18.54
CA SER A 366 -35.31 -3.05 -17.87
C SER A 366 -35.58 -4.26 -18.78
N ASN A 367 -35.58 -4.07 -20.09
CA ASN A 367 -35.72 -5.13 -21.09
C ASN A 367 -34.39 -5.78 -21.49
N ARG A 368 -33.28 -5.35 -20.88
CA ARG A 368 -31.92 -5.83 -21.15
C ARG A 368 -31.47 -6.80 -20.06
N THR A 369 -30.90 -7.92 -20.48
CA THR A 369 -30.25 -8.89 -19.58
C THR A 369 -28.85 -9.21 -20.05
N ILE A 370 -28.03 -9.73 -19.13
CA ILE A 370 -26.68 -10.19 -19.42
C ILE A 370 -26.51 -11.64 -18.98
N GLU A 371 -25.78 -12.41 -19.78
CA GLU A 371 -25.37 -13.78 -19.51
C GLU A 371 -23.87 -13.91 -19.71
N PHE A 372 -23.27 -14.92 -19.10
CA PHE A 372 -21.86 -15.21 -19.27
C PHE A 372 -21.64 -16.66 -19.65
N GLU A 373 -20.74 -16.88 -20.61
CA GLU A 373 -20.44 -18.18 -21.18
C GLU A 373 -18.93 -18.42 -21.21
N SER A 374 -18.49 -19.60 -20.75
CA SER A 374 -17.11 -20.06 -20.90
C SER A 374 -17.04 -21.06 -22.05
N VAL A 375 -16.04 -20.90 -22.92
CA VAL A 375 -15.77 -21.80 -24.05
C VAL A 375 -14.33 -22.28 -23.97
N ASP A 376 -14.14 -23.60 -23.83
CA ASP A 376 -12.82 -24.21 -23.92
C ASP A 376 -12.40 -24.28 -25.39
N ILE A 377 -11.24 -23.69 -25.70
CA ILE A 377 -10.68 -23.68 -27.06
C ILE A 377 -9.51 -24.64 -27.22
N SER A 378 -8.89 -25.09 -26.11
CA SER A 378 -7.94 -26.19 -26.12
C SER A 378 -7.88 -26.92 -24.77
N THR A 379 -7.54 -28.20 -24.83
CA THR A 379 -7.34 -29.08 -23.69
C THR A 379 -5.96 -29.73 -23.78
N THR A 380 -5.25 -29.78 -22.67
CA THR A 380 -3.91 -30.38 -22.58
C THR A 380 -3.92 -31.44 -21.48
N GLU A 381 -3.86 -32.71 -21.86
CA GLU A 381 -3.75 -33.80 -20.89
C GLU A 381 -2.35 -33.85 -20.24
N PRO A 382 -2.26 -34.13 -18.94
CA PRO A 382 -0.99 -34.30 -18.26
C PRO A 382 -0.31 -35.61 -18.72
N VAL A 383 0.96 -35.54 -19.12
CA VAL A 383 1.71 -36.70 -19.61
C VAL A 383 2.71 -37.17 -18.56
N GLY A 384 2.64 -38.45 -18.17
CA GLY A 384 3.56 -39.05 -17.20
C GLY A 384 3.31 -38.63 -15.75
N ASP A 385 4.16 -39.14 -14.85
CA ASP A 385 4.14 -38.80 -13.42
C ASP A 385 5.28 -37.86 -13.07
N LYS A 386 5.11 -37.12 -11.97
CA LYS A 386 6.19 -36.40 -11.30
C LYS A 386 6.49 -37.06 -9.98
N VAL A 387 7.72 -37.54 -9.78
CA VAL A 387 8.14 -38.15 -8.51
C VAL A 387 9.10 -37.21 -7.79
N ILE A 388 8.80 -36.86 -6.54
CA ILE A 388 9.61 -35.96 -5.70
C ILE A 388 9.91 -36.60 -4.34
N GLY A 389 10.98 -36.16 -3.70
CA GLY A 389 11.37 -36.57 -2.35
C GLY A 389 11.00 -35.52 -1.30
N ASP A 390 10.62 -35.98 -0.11
CA ASP A 390 10.37 -35.17 1.09
C ASP A 390 11.22 -35.70 2.25
N SER A 391 12.23 -34.92 2.64
CA SER A 391 13.14 -35.27 3.73
C SER A 391 12.56 -35.08 5.12
N SER A 392 11.39 -34.46 5.26
CA SER A 392 10.67 -34.38 6.53
C SER A 392 9.89 -35.66 6.83
N GLN A 393 9.68 -36.50 5.81
CA GLN A 393 8.88 -37.73 5.92
C GLN A 393 9.77 -38.98 5.96
N PRO A 394 9.43 -39.99 6.78
CA PRO A 394 10.19 -41.24 6.87
C PRO A 394 10.15 -42.01 5.56
N ALA A 395 11.23 -42.74 5.27
CA ALA A 395 11.28 -43.66 4.14
C ALA A 395 10.11 -44.67 4.19
N GLY A 396 9.45 -44.85 3.04
CA GLY A 396 8.21 -45.64 2.92
C GLY A 396 6.93 -44.79 2.97
N TYR A 397 7.02 -43.51 3.35
CA TYR A 397 5.93 -42.55 3.16
C TYR A 397 5.64 -42.36 1.66
N VAL A 398 4.35 -42.30 1.32
CA VAL A 398 3.87 -41.98 -0.04
C VAL A 398 2.67 -41.06 0.08
N HIS A 399 2.73 -39.94 -0.64
CA HIS A 399 1.57 -39.10 -0.92
C HIS A 399 1.37 -38.98 -2.42
N THR A 400 0.11 -38.98 -2.88
CA THR A 400 -0.24 -38.84 -4.29
C THR A 400 -1.19 -37.67 -4.46
N GLN A 401 -0.75 -36.65 -5.19
CA GLN A 401 -1.61 -35.59 -5.71
C GLN A 401 -2.07 -35.97 -7.12
N ALA A 402 -3.37 -35.86 -7.37
CA ALA A 402 -3.96 -36.18 -8.67
C ALA A 402 -3.42 -35.28 -9.79
N ALA A 403 -3.46 -35.78 -11.02
CA ALA A 403 -3.14 -34.97 -12.19
C ALA A 403 -4.26 -33.95 -12.44
N HIS A 404 -3.92 -32.82 -13.03
CA HIS A 404 -4.85 -31.79 -13.45
C HIS A 404 -4.72 -31.57 -14.96
N THR A 405 -5.83 -31.66 -15.68
CA THR A 405 -5.90 -31.31 -17.10
C THR A 405 -5.77 -29.80 -17.27
N GLY A 406 -4.96 -29.39 -18.25
CA GLY A 406 -4.79 -27.99 -18.63
C GLY A 406 -5.83 -27.57 -19.66
N TYR A 407 -6.17 -26.29 -19.66
CA TYR A 407 -7.17 -25.73 -20.56
C TYR A 407 -6.74 -24.34 -21.04
N THR A 408 -7.10 -23.99 -22.28
CA THR A 408 -7.22 -22.58 -22.67
C THR A 408 -8.68 -22.31 -22.97
N SER A 409 -9.23 -21.26 -22.38
CA SER A 409 -10.66 -20.99 -22.43
C SER A 409 -10.93 -19.49 -22.59
N GLU A 410 -12.03 -19.14 -23.23
CA GLU A 410 -12.48 -17.75 -23.39
C GLU A 410 -13.78 -17.53 -22.61
N TYR A 411 -13.89 -16.37 -21.97
CA TYR A 411 -15.10 -15.98 -21.25
C TYR A 411 -15.80 -14.84 -22.00
N TRP A 412 -17.10 -15.01 -22.21
CA TRP A 412 -17.91 -14.13 -23.04
C TRP A 412 -19.05 -13.54 -22.22
N LYS A 413 -19.32 -12.26 -22.43
CA LYS A 413 -20.50 -11.55 -21.95
C LYS A 413 -21.49 -11.41 -23.10
N ILE A 414 -22.68 -11.95 -22.92
CA ILE A 414 -23.77 -11.94 -23.87
C ILE A 414 -24.80 -10.95 -23.37
N ILE A 415 -25.18 -9.98 -24.19
CA ILE A 415 -26.20 -8.99 -23.89
C ILE A 415 -27.43 -9.35 -24.71
N LYS A 416 -28.59 -9.45 -24.05
CA LYS A 416 -29.88 -9.70 -24.69
C LYS A 416 -30.82 -8.53 -24.46
N GLU A 417 -31.59 -8.18 -25.47
CA GLU A 417 -32.72 -7.25 -25.38
C GLU A 417 -33.99 -7.98 -25.79
N ASN A 418 -35.03 -7.94 -24.94
CA ASN A 418 -36.26 -8.71 -25.14
C ASN A 418 -36.01 -10.21 -25.37
N GLY A 419 -34.97 -10.77 -24.73
CA GLY A 419 -34.58 -12.18 -24.86
C GLY A 419 -33.75 -12.53 -26.10
N VAL A 420 -33.48 -11.58 -27.00
CA VAL A 420 -32.68 -11.79 -28.22
C VAL A 420 -31.25 -11.30 -27.98
N GLU A 421 -30.25 -12.11 -28.33
CA GLU A 421 -28.83 -11.71 -28.28
C GLU A 421 -28.58 -10.54 -29.24
N VAL A 422 -28.18 -9.40 -28.68
CA VAL A 422 -27.84 -8.18 -29.45
C VAL A 422 -26.34 -7.91 -29.48
N SER A 423 -25.57 -8.47 -28.54
CA SER A 423 -24.13 -8.30 -28.47
C SER A 423 -23.45 -9.45 -27.73
N ARG A 424 -22.23 -9.77 -28.16
CA ARG A 424 -21.35 -10.76 -27.53
C ARG A 424 -19.92 -10.21 -27.47
N ASN A 425 -19.42 -10.00 -26.25
CA ASN A 425 -18.12 -9.39 -26.01
C ASN A 425 -17.22 -10.35 -25.23
N ARG A 426 -15.99 -10.57 -25.70
CA ARG A 426 -15.02 -11.38 -24.95
C ARG A 426 -14.55 -10.59 -23.74
N VAL A 427 -14.83 -11.11 -22.55
CA VAL A 427 -14.40 -10.56 -21.27
C VAL A 427 -12.91 -10.81 -21.07
N ASN A 428 -12.49 -12.07 -21.21
CA ASN A 428 -11.10 -12.45 -21.06
C ASN A 428 -10.79 -13.79 -21.73
N LYS A 429 -9.50 -14.16 -21.72
CA LYS A 429 -8.98 -15.46 -22.12
C LYS A 429 -7.99 -15.93 -21.04
N SER A 430 -8.12 -17.17 -20.60
CA SER A 430 -7.26 -17.75 -19.57
C SER A 430 -6.60 -19.03 -20.05
N THR A 431 -5.40 -19.28 -19.56
CA THR A 431 -4.66 -20.54 -19.79
C THR A 431 -4.29 -21.15 -18.45
N TYR A 432 -4.69 -22.40 -18.25
CA TYR A 432 -4.45 -23.23 -17.09
C TYR A 432 -3.47 -24.34 -17.45
N LYS A 433 -2.48 -24.55 -16.59
CA LYS A 433 -1.42 -25.53 -16.83
C LYS A 433 -1.94 -26.94 -16.53
N ALA A 434 -1.60 -27.87 -17.42
CA ALA A 434 -1.66 -29.28 -17.09
C ALA A 434 -0.61 -29.59 -16.01
N VAL A 435 -0.99 -30.34 -14.98
CA VAL A 435 -0.09 -30.75 -13.91
C VAL A 435 -0.12 -32.27 -13.83
N GLN A 436 1.05 -32.88 -13.90
CA GLN A 436 1.22 -34.32 -13.76
C GLN A 436 0.77 -34.79 -12.38
N ARG A 437 0.34 -36.05 -12.30
CA ARG A 437 0.15 -36.71 -11.01
C ARG A 437 1.48 -36.67 -10.25
N THR A 438 1.47 -36.09 -9.06
CA THR A 438 2.69 -35.95 -8.25
C THR A 438 2.73 -37.02 -7.17
N ILE A 439 3.81 -37.79 -7.12
CA ILE A 439 4.09 -38.81 -6.11
C ILE A 439 5.22 -38.30 -5.22
N THR A 440 4.91 -38.04 -3.96
CA THR A 440 5.90 -37.62 -2.95
C THR A 440 6.34 -38.83 -2.14
N LEU A 441 7.65 -39.12 -2.14
CA LEU A 441 8.27 -40.17 -1.35
C LEU A 441 8.96 -39.58 -0.13
N GLY A 442 8.78 -40.18 1.05
CA GLY A 442 9.61 -39.83 2.21
C GLY A 442 11.05 -40.30 2.01
N THR A 443 12.03 -39.44 2.28
CA THR A 443 13.46 -39.74 2.08
C THR A 443 14.25 -39.85 3.38
N ALA A 444 13.64 -39.59 4.55
CA ALA A 444 14.32 -39.68 5.83
C ALA A 444 14.63 -41.13 6.20
N THR A 445 15.90 -41.54 6.03
CA THR A 445 16.43 -42.85 6.41
C THR A 445 17.94 -42.80 6.61
N ASN A 446 18.44 -43.61 7.55
CA ASN A 446 19.88 -43.82 7.75
C ASN A 446 20.39 -45.06 6.98
N ASN A 447 19.51 -45.76 6.27
CA ASN A 447 19.88 -46.94 5.48
C ASN A 447 20.30 -46.51 4.06
N ALA A 448 21.59 -46.68 3.73
CA ALA A 448 22.17 -46.30 2.44
C ALA A 448 21.53 -47.03 1.24
N VAL A 449 21.14 -48.29 1.43
CA VAL A 449 20.44 -49.11 0.43
C VAL A 449 19.06 -48.53 0.15
N THR A 450 18.30 -48.21 1.20
CA THR A 450 16.98 -47.57 1.08
C THR A 450 17.07 -46.19 0.44
N SER A 451 18.07 -45.40 0.82
CA SER A 451 18.31 -44.07 0.24
C SER A 451 18.60 -44.13 -1.27
N ALA A 452 19.47 -45.06 -1.69
CA ALA A 452 19.78 -45.27 -3.11
C ALA A 452 18.56 -45.73 -3.92
N ALA A 453 17.73 -46.63 -3.37
CA ALA A 453 16.51 -47.10 -4.02
C ALA A 453 15.48 -45.97 -4.20
N ILE A 454 15.31 -45.11 -3.19
CA ILE A 454 14.40 -43.95 -3.27
C ILE A 454 14.94 -42.91 -4.26
N ALA A 455 16.25 -42.66 -4.30
CA ALA A 455 16.85 -41.75 -5.28
C ALA A 455 16.65 -42.26 -6.72
N GLN A 456 16.77 -43.57 -6.95
CA GLN A 456 16.47 -44.18 -8.24
C GLN A 456 14.99 -44.09 -8.58
N ALA A 457 14.11 -44.31 -7.60
CA ALA A 457 12.67 -44.13 -7.81
C ALA A 457 12.32 -42.71 -8.25
N ILE A 458 12.93 -41.71 -7.62
CA ILE A 458 12.79 -40.30 -8.01
C ILE A 458 13.35 -40.09 -9.42
N SER A 459 14.52 -40.63 -9.77
CA SER A 459 15.12 -40.40 -11.10
C SER A 459 14.30 -40.96 -12.26
N THR A 460 13.58 -42.07 -12.06
CA THR A 460 12.75 -42.69 -13.12
C THR A 460 11.48 -41.90 -13.45
N GLN A 461 11.00 -41.04 -12.54
CA GLN A 461 9.71 -40.34 -12.66
C GLN A 461 8.51 -41.28 -12.92
N SER A 462 8.64 -42.58 -12.61
CA SER A 462 7.54 -43.55 -12.71
C SER A 462 6.83 -43.64 -11.37
N GLY A 463 5.57 -43.21 -11.31
CA GLY A 463 4.79 -43.23 -10.07
C GLY A 463 4.48 -44.64 -9.59
N GLU A 464 4.33 -45.60 -10.51
CA GLU A 464 4.15 -47.02 -10.16
C GLU A 464 5.40 -47.60 -9.52
N TYR A 465 6.57 -47.37 -10.12
CA TYR A 465 7.85 -47.79 -9.58
C TYR A 465 8.14 -47.13 -8.22
N ALA A 466 7.85 -45.84 -8.10
CA ALA A 466 7.98 -45.09 -6.85
C ALA A 466 7.11 -45.67 -5.72
N LYS A 467 5.85 -46.01 -6.02
CA LYS A 467 4.94 -46.65 -5.05
C LYS A 467 5.41 -48.05 -4.66
N ALA A 468 5.91 -48.83 -5.61
CA ALA A 468 6.44 -50.17 -5.35
C ALA A 468 7.67 -50.12 -4.43
N VAL A 469 8.62 -49.21 -4.72
CA VAL A 469 9.80 -48.97 -3.88
C VAL A 469 9.38 -48.58 -2.47
N ALA A 470 8.49 -47.61 -2.30
CA ALA A 470 8.04 -47.20 -0.97
C ALA A 470 7.27 -48.30 -0.20
N ALA A 471 6.49 -49.12 -0.89
CA ALA A 471 5.83 -50.29 -0.29
C ALA A 471 6.86 -51.32 0.20
N SER A 472 7.89 -51.61 -0.58
CA SER A 472 8.97 -52.54 -0.19
C SER A 472 9.77 -52.05 1.01
N VAL A 473 9.96 -50.73 1.15
CA VAL A 473 10.62 -50.12 2.31
C VAL A 473 9.81 -50.33 3.59
N LYS A 474 8.47 -50.27 3.52
CA LYS A 474 7.57 -50.53 4.65
C LYS A 474 7.58 -51.98 5.13
N LEU A 475 7.81 -52.93 4.22
CA LEU A 475 7.74 -54.36 4.51
C LEU A 475 9.05 -54.88 5.16
N ASP A 476 10.20 -54.53 4.60
CA ASP A 476 11.44 -55.28 4.88
C ASP A 476 12.64 -54.40 5.33
N GLY A 477 12.41 -53.13 5.68
CA GLY A 477 13.49 -52.22 6.11
C GLY A 477 14.54 -51.93 5.02
N GLY A 478 14.22 -52.21 3.75
CA GLY A 478 15.06 -51.93 2.58
C GLY A 478 15.77 -53.14 1.93
N ALA A 479 15.76 -54.33 2.55
CA ALA A 479 16.47 -55.49 2.00
C ALA A 479 15.81 -56.09 0.73
N GLY A 480 14.48 -56.18 0.68
CA GLY A 480 13.74 -56.63 -0.50
C GLY A 480 13.68 -55.60 -1.64
N ALA A 481 13.76 -54.31 -1.31
CA ALA A 481 13.66 -53.19 -2.26
C ALA A 481 14.77 -53.20 -3.30
N LEU A 482 16.01 -53.53 -2.91
CA LEU A 482 17.16 -53.49 -3.81
C LEU A 482 17.17 -54.66 -4.79
N ALA A 483 16.74 -55.85 -4.34
CA ALA A 483 16.61 -57.03 -5.19
C ALA A 483 15.50 -56.87 -6.24
N GLN A 484 14.35 -56.29 -5.87
CA GLN A 484 13.28 -55.98 -6.81
C GLN A 484 13.65 -54.83 -7.77
N ALA A 485 14.30 -53.77 -7.26
CA ALA A 485 14.77 -52.65 -8.08
C ALA A 485 15.83 -53.09 -9.11
N GLN A 486 16.78 -53.93 -8.72
CA GLN A 486 17.79 -54.49 -9.62
C GLN A 486 17.19 -55.46 -10.64
N ALA A 487 16.24 -56.31 -10.22
CA ALA A 487 15.55 -57.23 -11.12
C ALA A 487 14.71 -56.48 -12.18
N GLN A 488 13.98 -55.43 -11.78
CA GLN A 488 13.22 -54.61 -12.73
C GLN A 488 14.12 -53.72 -13.62
N GLN A 489 15.26 -53.25 -13.12
CA GLN A 489 16.25 -52.53 -13.93
C GLN A 489 16.89 -53.46 -14.98
N GLN A 490 17.18 -54.72 -14.62
CA GLN A 490 17.64 -55.73 -15.57
C GLN A 490 16.55 -56.09 -16.59
N GLN A 491 15.29 -56.20 -16.17
CA GLN A 491 14.18 -56.44 -17.08
C GLN A 491 13.97 -55.28 -18.06
N ALA A 492 13.98 -54.03 -17.57
CA ALA A 492 13.86 -52.85 -18.41
C ALA A 492 15.05 -52.68 -19.38
N ALA A 493 16.27 -53.01 -18.94
CA ALA A 493 17.44 -53.03 -19.82
C ALA A 493 17.36 -54.16 -20.87
N ALA A 494 16.82 -55.33 -20.50
CA ALA A 494 16.59 -56.45 -21.42
C ALA A 494 15.51 -56.11 -22.47
N ASP A 495 14.41 -55.47 -22.05
CA ASP A 495 13.33 -55.05 -22.94
C ASP A 495 13.79 -53.95 -23.91
N ALA A 496 14.61 -52.99 -23.42
CA ALA A 496 15.22 -51.97 -24.26
C ALA A 496 16.21 -52.58 -25.27
N ALA A 497 17.03 -53.54 -24.85
CA ALA A 497 17.94 -54.27 -25.74
C ALA A 497 17.16 -55.09 -26.79
N ALA A 498 16.06 -55.74 -26.41
CA ALA A 498 15.20 -56.49 -27.31
C ALA A 498 14.52 -55.58 -28.36
N GLN A 499 14.04 -54.41 -27.95
CA GLN A 499 13.49 -53.41 -28.88
C GLN A 499 14.55 -52.87 -29.84
N GLN A 500 15.77 -52.65 -29.36
CA GLN A 500 16.87 -52.19 -30.22
C GLN A 500 17.31 -53.27 -31.22
N GLN A 501 17.29 -54.55 -30.82
CA GLN A 501 17.51 -55.69 -31.71
C GLN A 501 16.39 -55.84 -32.75
N ALA A 502 15.14 -55.67 -32.36
CA ALA A 502 14.00 -55.71 -33.27
C ALA A 502 14.06 -54.57 -34.30
N ALA A 503 14.44 -53.36 -33.87
CA ALA A 503 14.63 -52.21 -34.76
C ALA A 503 15.80 -52.43 -35.74
N ALA A 504 16.92 -53.01 -35.27
CA ALA A 504 18.06 -53.35 -36.13
C ALA A 504 17.70 -54.43 -37.16
N ALA A 505 16.94 -55.45 -36.76
CA ALA A 505 16.47 -56.50 -37.66
C ALA A 505 15.51 -55.95 -38.73
N ALA A 506 14.61 -55.04 -38.35
CA ALA A 506 13.71 -54.38 -39.30
C ALA A 506 14.48 -53.50 -40.29
N ALA A 507 15.50 -52.76 -39.85
CA ALA A 507 16.35 -51.96 -40.72
C ALA A 507 17.17 -52.83 -41.70
N ALA A 508 17.71 -53.96 -41.24
CA ALA A 508 18.44 -54.91 -42.09
C ALA A 508 17.52 -55.57 -43.14
N ALA A 509 16.29 -55.92 -42.77
CA ALA A 509 15.30 -56.46 -43.70
C ALA A 509 14.92 -55.44 -44.78
N ALA A 510 14.75 -54.17 -44.41
CA ALA A 510 14.48 -53.09 -45.36
C ALA A 510 15.65 -52.86 -46.33
N GLN A 511 16.90 -52.93 -45.85
CA GLN A 511 18.08 -52.83 -46.72
C GLN A 511 18.23 -54.03 -47.67
N ALA A 512 17.91 -55.24 -47.22
CA ALA A 512 17.93 -56.44 -48.07
C ALA A 512 16.87 -56.39 -49.18
N GLN A 513 15.66 -55.88 -48.87
CA GLN A 513 14.62 -55.64 -49.87
C GLN A 513 15.01 -54.57 -50.89
N ALA A 514 15.65 -53.48 -50.44
CA ALA A 514 16.16 -52.45 -51.34
C ALA A 514 17.27 -52.97 -52.26
N ALA A 515 18.18 -53.81 -51.76
CA ALA A 515 19.24 -54.43 -52.57
C ALA A 515 18.70 -55.42 -53.61
N ALA A 516 17.68 -56.21 -53.25
CA ALA A 516 17.01 -57.13 -54.19
C ALA A 516 16.28 -56.39 -55.32
N ALA A 517 15.65 -55.25 -55.01
CA ALA A 517 15.01 -54.40 -56.02
C ALA A 517 16.03 -53.81 -57.01
N MET A 518 17.24 -53.45 -56.55
CA MET A 518 18.30 -52.94 -57.43
C MET A 518 18.94 -54.04 -58.30
N SER A 519 18.92 -55.31 -57.89
CA SER A 519 19.40 -56.43 -58.73
C SER A 519 18.41 -56.82 -59.84
N ASP A 520 17.11 -56.66 -59.61
CA ASP A 520 16.09 -56.88 -60.65
C ASP A 520 16.12 -55.78 -61.72
N GLU A 521 16.42 -54.53 -61.35
CA GLU A 521 16.63 -53.42 -62.29
C GLU A 521 17.88 -53.60 -63.18
N ALA A 522 18.93 -54.24 -62.67
CA ALA A 522 20.16 -54.52 -63.42
C ALA A 522 20.04 -55.71 -64.39
N THR A 523 18.98 -56.52 -64.28
CA THR A 523 18.73 -57.68 -65.16
C THR A 523 17.74 -57.34 -66.31
N GLN A 524 17.18 -56.13 -66.32
CA GLN A 524 16.29 -55.60 -67.37
C GLN A 524 16.96 -54.58 -68.32
N GLN A 525 18.27 -54.37 -68.22
CA GLN A 525 19.11 -53.72 -69.25
C GLN A 525 19.98 -54.78 -69.94
#